data_AF-A0AA51JF44-F1
#
_entry.id   AF-A0AA51JF44-F1
#
_cell.length_a   1.000
_cell.length_b   1.000
_cell.length_c   1.000
_cell.angle_alpha   90.00
_cell.angle_beta   90.00
_cell.angle_gamma   90.00
#
_symmetry.space_group_name_H-M   'P 1'
#
loop_
_entity.id
_entity.type
_entity.pdbx_description
1 polymer ?
#
loop_
_entity_poly.entity_id
_entity_poly.type
_entity_poly.pdbx_seq_one_letter_code
_entity_poly.pdbx_strand_id
1 'polypeptide(L)'
;IFHNVGSLGNLAVETSRMEDVPEFRKYFDLNVFKVISLNTQFLKLFEEVEERVIIVNITSLCAIKPMGGMAYYCSGKAAREMYFKVLAEEKKHIKVLNYSPGPVETAMIDNVLETAINDNLREVFTSFRNQGTLLKPEITAKKCVKV
;
A
#
# COMPACT_ATOMS: atom_id res chain seq x y z
N ILE A 1 7.31 12.71 5.98
CA ILE A 1 7.84 11.49 5.32
C ILE A 1 6.76 10.84 4.46
N PHE A 2 7.13 10.27 3.31
CA PHE A 2 6.22 9.49 2.45
C PHE A 2 6.61 8.01 2.48
N HIS A 3 5.73 7.16 3.01
CA HIS A 3 5.85 5.71 2.95
C HIS A 3 5.21 5.18 1.67
N ASN A 4 5.92 5.33 0.53
CA ASN A 4 5.46 4.89 -0.79
C ASN A 4 5.85 3.46 -1.15
N VAL A 5 7.05 3.02 -0.76
CA VAL A 5 7.57 1.69 -1.12
C VAL A 5 6.61 0.58 -0.68
N GLY A 6 6.36 -0.36 -1.59
CA GLY A 6 5.63 -1.59 -1.35
C GLY A 6 5.65 -2.50 -2.58
N SER A 7 5.27 -3.76 -2.37
CA SER A 7 5.16 -4.78 -3.41
C SER A 7 3.76 -5.40 -3.40
N LEU A 8 3.41 -6.12 -4.47
CA LEU A 8 2.14 -6.88 -4.58
C LEU A 8 2.15 -8.17 -3.73
N GLY A 9 3.34 -8.71 -3.47
CA GLY A 9 3.49 -10.08 -2.97
C GLY A 9 3.38 -11.10 -4.10
N ASN A 10 3.20 -12.38 -3.74
CA ASN A 10 3.09 -13.45 -4.71
C ASN A 10 1.64 -13.55 -5.23
N LEU A 11 1.45 -13.29 -6.52
CA LEU A 11 0.16 -13.38 -7.20
C LEU A 11 -0.03 -14.71 -7.93
N ALA A 12 1.01 -15.56 -7.94
CA ALA A 12 1.03 -16.85 -8.63
C ALA A 12 0.58 -18.03 -7.74
N VAL A 13 -0.02 -17.74 -6.59
CA VAL A 13 -0.51 -18.73 -5.64
C VAL A 13 -1.94 -18.41 -5.22
N GLU A 14 -2.77 -19.45 -5.09
CA GLU A 14 -4.13 -19.28 -4.60
C GLU A 14 -4.10 -18.95 -3.11
N THR A 15 -5.01 -18.09 -2.65
CA THR A 15 -5.08 -17.71 -1.23
C THR A 15 -5.17 -18.91 -0.29
N SER A 16 -5.89 -19.96 -0.68
CA SER A 16 -6.05 -21.20 0.10
C SER A 16 -4.81 -22.09 0.13
N ARG A 17 -3.78 -21.78 -0.67
CA ARG A 17 -2.53 -22.56 -0.82
C ARG A 17 -1.28 -21.76 -0.46
N MET A 18 -1.45 -20.67 0.29
CA MET A 18 -0.34 -19.84 0.77
C MET A 18 0.36 -20.50 1.96
N GLU A 19 1.22 -21.48 1.67
CA GLU A 19 1.90 -22.30 2.68
C GLU A 19 3.34 -21.85 2.97
N ASP A 20 3.95 -21.05 2.08
CA ASP A 20 5.32 -20.54 2.23
C ASP A 20 5.37 -19.38 3.25
N VAL A 21 5.47 -19.76 4.52
CA VAL A 21 5.61 -18.80 5.64
C VAL A 21 6.85 -17.91 5.49
N PRO A 22 8.04 -18.40 5.11
CA PRO A 22 9.19 -17.54 4.80
C PRO A 22 8.91 -16.43 3.77
N GLU A 23 8.24 -16.75 2.66
CA GLU A 23 7.83 -15.76 1.65
C GLU A 23 6.87 -14.73 2.25
N PHE A 24 5.86 -15.18 3.01
CA PHE A 24 4.93 -14.30 3.71
C PHE A 24 5.61 -13.37 4.71
N ARG A 25 6.58 -13.89 5.48
CA ARG A 25 7.39 -13.08 6.40
C ARG A 25 8.22 -12.03 5.64
N LYS A 26 8.82 -12.38 4.51
CA LYS A 26 9.60 -11.44 3.68
C LYS A 26 8.70 -10.32 3.13
N TYR A 27 7.49 -10.66 2.71
CA TYR A 27 6.50 -9.67 2.27
C TYR A 27 6.12 -8.70 3.40
N PHE A 28 5.80 -9.22 4.60
CA PHE A 28 5.46 -8.39 5.76
C PHE A 28 6.64 -7.58 6.29
N ASP A 29 7.85 -8.12 6.21
CA ASP A 29 9.07 -7.40 6.56
C ASP A 29 9.23 -6.13 5.73
N LEU A 30 9.13 -6.23 4.40
CA LEU A 30 9.20 -5.07 3.52
C LEU A 30 8.02 -4.13 3.69
N ASN A 31 6.80 -4.66 3.62
CA ASN A 31 5.61 -3.84 3.46
C ASN A 31 5.10 -3.28 4.79
N VAL A 32 5.35 -3.95 5.92
CA VAL A 32 4.80 -3.57 7.22
C VAL A 32 5.91 -3.25 8.21
N PHE A 33 6.79 -4.21 8.54
CA PHE A 33 7.72 -4.06 9.65
C PHE A 33 8.76 -2.97 9.41
N LYS A 34 9.35 -2.91 8.22
CA LYS A 34 10.30 -1.85 7.84
C LYS A 34 9.66 -0.47 7.78
N VAL A 35 8.38 -0.39 7.43
CA VAL A 35 7.63 0.88 7.41
C VAL A 35 7.41 1.39 8.82
N ILE A 36 6.98 0.51 9.73
CA ILE A 36 6.83 0.82 11.16
C ILE A 36 8.18 1.24 11.72
N SER A 37 9.23 0.44 11.50
CA SER A 37 10.58 0.72 12.01
C SER A 37 11.13 2.06 11.50
N LEU A 38 11.02 2.33 10.19
CA LEU A 38 11.41 3.61 9.61
C LEU A 38 10.62 4.78 10.21
N ASN A 39 9.30 4.63 10.36
CA ASN A 39 8.46 5.67 10.96
C ASN A 39 8.85 5.92 12.43
N THR A 40 9.12 4.86 13.20
CA THR A 40 9.58 4.98 14.59
C THR A 40 10.90 5.73 14.69
N GLN A 41 11.89 5.42 13.83
CA GLN A 41 13.16 6.15 13.84
C GLN A 41 12.99 7.59 13.36
N PHE A 42 12.13 7.82 12.37
CA PHE A 42 11.81 9.16 11.89
C PHE A 42 11.23 10.02 13.01
N LEU A 43 10.22 9.52 13.73
CA LEU A 43 9.61 10.27 14.85
C LEU A 43 10.62 10.55 15.97
N LYS A 44 11.47 9.59 16.32
CA LYS A 44 12.54 9.80 17.32
C LYS A 44 13.53 10.89 16.91
N LEU A 45 13.91 10.91 15.63
CA LEU A 45 14.88 11.89 15.13
C LEU A 45 14.31 13.32 15.10
N PHE A 46 13.00 13.47 14.94
CA PHE A 46 12.31 14.75 14.81
C PHE A 46 11.41 15.08 16.01
N GLU A 47 11.69 14.51 17.19
CA GLU A 47 10.88 14.68 18.40
C GLU A 47 10.71 16.17 18.79
N GLU A 48 11.79 16.95 18.72
CA GLU A 48 11.81 18.39 19.04
C GLU A 48 10.96 19.27 18.10
N VAL A 49 10.61 18.75 16.93
CA VAL A 49 9.80 19.47 15.92
C VAL A 49 8.61 18.61 15.46
N GLU A 50 8.15 17.71 16.32
CA GLU A 50 7.13 16.70 15.99
C GLU A 50 5.83 17.36 15.48
N GLU A 51 5.45 18.51 16.01
CA GLU A 51 4.30 19.32 15.55
C GLU A 51 4.35 19.71 14.05
N ARG A 52 5.54 19.72 13.44
CA ARG A 52 5.75 20.04 12.02
C ARG A 52 5.79 18.78 11.15
N VAL A 53 5.76 17.60 11.77
CA VAL A 53 5.81 16.32 11.08
C VAL A 53 4.50 16.06 10.34
N ILE A 54 4.65 15.76 9.05
CA ILE A 54 3.59 15.23 8.21
C ILE A 54 4.01 13.84 7.74
N ILE A 55 3.18 12.84 7.99
CA ILE A 55 3.38 11.46 7.58
C ILE A 55 2.32 11.09 6.56
N VAL A 56 2.75 10.57 5.41
CA VAL A 56 1.86 10.07 4.37
C VAL A 56 2.16 8.60 4.14
N ASN A 57 1.16 7.74 4.35
CA ASN A 57 1.20 6.33 3.96
C ASN A 57 0.42 6.14 2.66
N ILE A 58 1.09 5.64 1.62
CA ILE A 58 0.43 5.29 0.37
C ILE A 58 -0.31 3.96 0.57
N THR A 59 -1.61 4.05 0.81
CA THR A 59 -2.52 2.91 1.01
C THR A 59 -3.16 2.49 -0.32
N SER A 60 -4.25 1.72 -0.27
CA SER A 60 -5.03 1.29 -1.42
C SER A 60 -6.48 1.03 -1.00
N LEU A 61 -7.40 0.99 -1.97
CA LEU A 61 -8.73 0.42 -1.75
C LEU A 61 -8.65 -1.00 -1.15
N CYS A 62 -7.61 -1.75 -1.51
CA CYS A 62 -7.32 -3.10 -1.00
C CYS A 62 -7.06 -3.17 0.50
N ALA A 63 -6.85 -2.03 1.19
CA ALA A 63 -6.75 -1.98 2.65
C ALA A 63 -8.10 -2.18 3.36
N ILE A 64 -9.21 -1.89 2.67
CA ILE A 64 -10.56 -1.90 3.26
C ILE A 64 -11.58 -2.73 2.47
N LYS A 65 -11.26 -3.10 1.22
CA LYS A 65 -12.08 -4.01 0.42
C LYS A 65 -11.23 -5.19 -0.07
N PRO A 66 -11.71 -6.43 0.04
CA PRO A 66 -10.99 -7.58 -0.46
C PRO A 66 -10.93 -7.57 -2.00
N MET A 67 -9.83 -8.07 -2.53
CA MET A 67 -9.65 -8.33 -3.96
C MET A 67 -9.09 -9.75 -4.12
N GLY A 68 -9.82 -10.60 -4.83
CA GLY A 68 -9.44 -12.00 -5.03
C GLY A 68 -8.06 -12.13 -5.66
N GLY A 69 -7.24 -13.08 -5.19
CA GLY A 69 -5.86 -13.26 -5.65
C GLY A 69 -4.83 -12.27 -5.08
N MET A 70 -5.26 -11.31 -4.25
CA MET A 70 -4.38 -10.27 -3.67
C MET A 70 -4.23 -10.39 -2.15
N ALA A 71 -4.22 -11.60 -1.58
CA ALA A 71 -4.21 -11.80 -0.13
C ALA A 71 -2.98 -11.17 0.57
N TYR A 72 -1.79 -11.32 0.00
CA TYR A 72 -0.57 -10.60 0.43
C TYR A 72 -0.83 -9.08 0.47
N TYR A 73 -1.19 -8.51 -0.69
CA TYR A 73 -1.39 -7.08 -0.86
C TYR A 73 -2.45 -6.50 0.09
N CYS A 74 -3.66 -7.09 0.11
CA CYS A 74 -4.78 -6.66 0.93
C CYS A 74 -4.42 -6.68 2.43
N SER A 75 -3.90 -7.80 2.93
CA SER A 75 -3.55 -7.93 4.35
C SER A 75 -2.44 -6.96 4.77
N GLY A 76 -1.40 -6.79 3.93
CA GLY A 76 -0.33 -5.83 4.18
C GLY A 76 -0.81 -4.38 4.19
N LYS A 77 -1.65 -3.98 3.23
CA LYS A 77 -2.21 -2.62 3.18
C LYS A 77 -3.16 -2.36 4.35
N ALA A 78 -4.00 -3.32 4.73
CA ALA A 78 -4.86 -3.21 5.91
C ALA A 78 -4.05 -3.02 7.20
N ALA A 79 -3.01 -3.84 7.40
CA ALA A 79 -2.13 -3.74 8.56
C ALA A 79 -1.42 -2.38 8.65
N ARG A 80 -0.85 -1.90 7.53
CA ARG A 80 -0.22 -0.57 7.46
C ARG A 80 -1.22 0.55 7.74
N GLU A 81 -2.40 0.50 7.12
CA GLU A 81 -3.40 1.55 7.29
C GLU A 81 -3.87 1.63 8.74
N MET A 82 -4.09 0.49 9.39
CA MET A 82 -4.45 0.44 10.80
C MET A 82 -3.34 0.99 11.70
N TYR A 83 -2.07 0.62 11.45
CA TYR A 83 -0.94 1.18 12.18
C TYR A 83 -0.93 2.72 12.15
N PHE A 84 -1.12 3.32 10.97
CA PHE A 84 -1.15 4.78 10.86
C PHE A 84 -2.41 5.41 11.46
N LYS A 85 -3.55 4.71 11.48
CA LYS A 85 -4.76 5.16 12.18
C LYS A 85 -4.54 5.19 13.70
N VAL A 86 -3.92 4.16 14.26
CA VAL A 86 -3.55 4.12 15.69
C VAL A 86 -2.59 5.27 16.03
N LEU A 87 -1.55 5.47 15.22
CA LEU A 87 -0.61 6.58 15.41
C LEU A 87 -1.30 7.95 15.43
N ALA A 88 -2.27 8.16 14.53
CA ALA A 88 -3.03 9.40 14.46
C ALA A 88 -3.94 9.62 15.69
N GLU A 89 -4.49 8.54 16.25
CA GLU A 89 -5.29 8.61 17.48
C GLU A 89 -4.41 8.93 18.70
N GLU A 90 -3.21 8.35 18.77
CA GLU A 90 -2.25 8.57 19.87
C GLU A 90 -1.60 9.95 19.82
N LYS A 91 -1.30 10.47 18.63
CA LYS A 91 -0.61 11.76 18.43
C LYS A 91 -1.48 12.73 17.63
N LYS A 92 -2.46 13.34 18.29
CA LYS A 92 -3.44 14.24 17.64
C LYS A 92 -2.85 15.54 17.08
N HIS A 93 -1.64 15.90 17.50
CA HIS A 93 -0.92 17.10 17.03
C HIS A 93 -0.09 16.87 15.76
N ILE A 94 0.14 15.62 15.35
CA ILE A 94 0.82 15.32 14.07
C ILE A 94 -0.18 15.05 12.96
N LYS A 95 0.21 15.38 11.73
CA LYS A 95 -0.62 15.10 10.55
C LYS A 95 -0.25 13.74 9.97
N VAL A 96 -1.18 12.79 10.04
CA VAL A 96 -1.03 11.46 9.45
C VAL A 96 -2.11 11.27 8.37
N LEU A 97 -1.68 10.96 7.14
CA LEU A 97 -2.55 10.74 6.01
C LEU A 97 -2.36 9.33 5.45
N ASN A 98 -3.45 8.56 5.41
CA ASN A 98 -3.55 7.36 4.58
C ASN A 98 -4.11 7.76 3.21
N TYR A 99 -3.25 7.82 2.20
CA TYR A 99 -3.61 8.27 0.86
C TYR A 99 -3.73 7.08 -0.10
N SER A 100 -4.92 6.85 -0.65
CA SER A 100 -5.14 5.87 -1.72
C SER A 100 -4.99 6.57 -3.08
N PRO A 101 -4.00 6.21 -3.90
CA PRO A 101 -3.71 6.93 -5.14
C PRO A 101 -4.67 6.62 -6.29
N GLY A 102 -5.59 5.66 -6.11
CA GLY A 102 -6.39 5.08 -7.19
C GLY A 102 -5.60 4.09 -8.04
N PRO A 103 -6.20 3.58 -9.13
CA PRO A 103 -5.49 2.74 -10.10
C PRO A 103 -4.55 3.62 -10.93
N VAL A 104 -3.23 3.40 -10.81
CA VAL A 104 -2.20 4.23 -11.45
C VAL A 104 -1.47 3.43 -12.52
N GLU A 105 -1.28 4.04 -13.69
CA GLU A 105 -0.48 3.48 -14.79
C GLU A 105 0.99 3.38 -14.36
N THR A 106 1.38 2.18 -13.93
CA THR A 106 2.73 1.84 -13.46
C THR A 106 3.05 0.40 -13.82
N ALA A 107 4.32 0.01 -13.71
CA ALA A 107 4.76 -1.38 -13.86
C ALA A 107 4.06 -2.37 -12.91
N MET A 108 3.39 -1.89 -11.86
CA MET A 108 2.56 -2.73 -10.99
C MET A 108 1.39 -3.35 -11.75
N ILE A 109 0.80 -2.63 -12.72
CA ILE A 109 -0.30 -3.15 -13.54
C ILE A 109 0.21 -4.30 -14.41
N ASP A 110 1.33 -4.10 -15.09
CA ASP A 110 1.92 -5.13 -15.96
C ASP A 110 2.28 -6.38 -15.14
N ASN A 111 2.87 -6.22 -13.95
CA ASN A 111 3.17 -7.33 -13.05
C ASN A 111 1.91 -8.15 -12.67
N VAL A 112 0.77 -7.49 -12.37
CA VAL A 112 -0.48 -8.22 -12.11
C VAL A 112 -0.92 -9.01 -13.34
N LEU A 113 -0.88 -8.40 -14.53
CA LEU A 113 -1.32 -9.06 -15.76
C LEU A 113 -0.42 -10.25 -16.14
N GLU A 114 0.87 -10.16 -15.84
CA GLU A 114 1.87 -11.21 -16.14
C GLU A 114 1.88 -12.36 -15.13
N THR A 115 1.70 -12.07 -13.83
CA THR A 115 1.98 -13.05 -12.77
C THR A 115 0.75 -13.60 -12.07
N ALA A 116 -0.41 -12.93 -12.16
CA ALA A 116 -1.60 -13.37 -11.45
C ALA A 116 -2.18 -14.66 -12.06
N ILE A 117 -2.36 -15.69 -11.23
CA ILE A 117 -3.07 -16.91 -11.65
C ILE A 117 -4.59 -16.76 -11.56
N ASN A 118 -5.09 -15.73 -10.88
CA ASN A 118 -6.52 -15.49 -10.74
C ASN A 118 -7.07 -14.76 -11.99
N ASP A 119 -7.91 -15.43 -12.77
CA ASP A 119 -8.46 -14.90 -14.02
C ASP A 119 -9.29 -13.63 -13.82
N ASN A 120 -10.18 -13.64 -12.83
CA ASN A 120 -11.00 -12.46 -12.51
C ASN A 120 -10.13 -11.25 -12.16
N LEU A 121 -9.01 -11.45 -11.45
CA LEU A 121 -8.07 -10.38 -11.15
C LEU A 121 -7.44 -9.82 -12.43
N ARG A 122 -6.99 -10.69 -13.34
CA ARG A 122 -6.43 -10.27 -14.63
C ARG A 122 -7.46 -9.52 -15.48
N GLU A 123 -8.70 -9.98 -15.51
CA GLU A 123 -9.80 -9.31 -16.22
C GLU A 123 -10.08 -7.91 -15.66
N VAL A 124 -10.13 -7.76 -14.34
CA VAL A 124 -10.30 -6.45 -13.69
C VAL A 124 -9.18 -5.49 -14.09
N PHE A 125 -7.91 -5.91 -14.01
CA PHE A 125 -6.79 -5.05 -14.36
C PHE A 125 -6.71 -4.77 -15.87
N THR A 126 -7.11 -5.74 -16.70
CA THR A 126 -7.24 -5.54 -18.15
C THR A 126 -8.31 -4.51 -18.47
N SER A 127 -9.45 -4.53 -17.74
CA SER A 127 -10.51 -3.55 -17.90
C SER A 127 -10.03 -2.13 -17.56
N PHE A 128 -9.18 -1.96 -16.54
CA PHE A 128 -8.62 -0.65 -16.20
C PHE A 128 -7.81 -0.05 -17.35
N ARG A 129 -7.01 -0.90 -18.02
CA ARG A 129 -6.21 -0.51 -19.18
C ARG A 129 -7.10 -0.15 -20.37
N ASN A 130 -8.09 -0.98 -20.68
CA ASN A 130 -8.94 -0.82 -21.86
C ASN A 130 -9.95 0.33 -21.74
N GLN A 131 -10.46 0.60 -20.55
CA GLN A 131 -11.46 1.65 -20.30
C GLN A 131 -10.84 3.02 -20.03
N GLY A 132 -9.50 3.13 -20.03
CA GLY A 132 -8.81 4.41 -19.76
C GLY A 132 -9.03 4.94 -18.34
N THR A 133 -9.29 4.05 -17.37
CA THR A 133 -9.54 4.44 -15.97
C THR A 133 -8.26 4.57 -15.15
N LEU A 134 -7.10 4.21 -15.73
CA LEU A 134 -5.79 4.40 -15.12
C LEU A 134 -5.41 5.87 -15.04
N LEU A 135 -4.99 6.32 -13.85
CA LEU A 135 -4.43 7.65 -13.65
C LEU A 135 -2.95 7.66 -14.00
N LYS A 136 -2.49 8.78 -14.58
CA LYS A 136 -1.05 9.06 -14.65
C LYS A 136 -0.50 9.37 -13.25
N PRO A 137 0.74 8.95 -12.91
CA PRO A 137 1.35 9.21 -11.61
C PRO A 137 1.32 10.68 -11.19
N GLU A 138 1.52 11.62 -12.14
CA GLU A 138 1.56 13.05 -11.84
C GLU A 138 0.19 13.59 -11.40
N ILE A 139 -0.90 13.00 -11.88
CA ILE A 139 -2.27 13.42 -11.55
C ILE A 139 -2.57 13.08 -10.09
N THR A 140 -2.29 11.84 -9.69
CA THR A 140 -2.52 11.40 -8.31
C THR A 140 -1.55 12.09 -7.33
N ALA A 141 -0.28 12.27 -7.72
CA ALA A 141 0.69 13.02 -6.91
C ALA A 141 0.24 14.48 -6.68
N LYS A 142 -0.21 15.18 -7.73
CA LYS A 142 -0.78 16.54 -7.63
C LYS A 142 -2.01 16.61 -6.74
N LYS A 143 -2.82 15.54 -6.70
CA LYS A 143 -3.96 15.46 -5.80
C LYS A 143 -3.51 15.27 -4.35
N CYS A 144 -2.55 14.35 -4.11
CA CYS A 144 -2.02 14.06 -2.78
C CYS A 144 -1.49 15.30 -2.06
N VAL A 145 -0.71 16.15 -2.75
CA VAL A 145 -0.10 17.35 -2.14
C VAL A 145 -1.11 18.46 -1.81
N LYS A 146 -2.36 18.34 -2.25
CA LYS A 146 -3.44 19.31 -1.99
C LYS A 146 -4.38 18.87 -0.86
N VAL A 147 -4.23 17.65 -0.36
CA VAL A 147 -4.97 17.12 0.79
C VAL A 147 -4.33 17.62 2.06
#